data_AF-A0A3N5U5Q7-F1
#
_entry.id   AF-A0A3N5U5Q7-F1
#
_cell.length_a   1.000
_cell.length_b   1.000
_cell.length_c   1.000
_cell.angle_alpha   90.00
_cell.angle_beta   90.00
_cell.angle_gamma   90.00
#
_symmetry.space_group_name_H-M   'P 1'
#
loop_
_entity.id
_entity.type
_entity.pdbx_description
1 polymer ?
#
loop_
_entity_poly.entity_id
_entity_poly.type
_entity_poly.pdbx_seq_one_letter_code
_entity_poly.pdbx_strand_id
1 'polypeptide(L)'
;MNYLHYKMKAETQHYIKVELNARATIKLLDTLNYFKYQSGKPYEATSEYQNMITIDMKVPFKSTWHVVIEHGDYRGILKANVKVV
;
A
#
# COMPACT_ATOMS: atom_id res chain seq x y z
N MET A 1 11.12 -3.14 10.96
CA MET A 1 10.73 -2.41 9.74
C MET A 1 9.57 -1.51 10.12
N ASN A 2 9.74 -0.19 10.00
CA ASN A 2 8.65 0.76 10.27
C ASN A 2 7.92 1.03 8.96
N TYR A 3 6.68 0.58 8.85
CA TYR A 3 5.79 0.86 7.72
C TYR A 3 4.42 1.25 8.25
N LEU A 4 3.66 2.00 7.45
CA LEU A 4 2.23 2.20 7.69
C LEU A 4 1.47 1.08 6.98
N HIS A 5 0.42 0.57 7.64
CA HIS A 5 -0.41 -0.51 7.11
C HIS A 5 -1.88 -0.11 7.15
N TYR A 6 -2.55 -0.29 6.01
CA TYR A 6 -3.99 -0.09 5.89
C TYR A 6 -4.62 -1.32 5.26
N LYS A 7 -5.62 -1.90 5.94
CA LYS A 7 -6.42 -3.00 5.44
C LYS A 7 -7.77 -2.47 4.97
N MET A 8 -8.17 -2.80 3.74
CA MET A 8 -9.46 -2.37 3.19
C MET A 8 -10.08 -3.42 2.30
N LYS A 9 -11.41 -3.40 2.18
CA LYS A 9 -12.14 -4.18 1.18
C LYS A 9 -12.37 -3.29 -0.03
N ALA A 10 -12.05 -3.80 -1.21
CA ALA A 10 -12.30 -3.09 -2.46
C ALA A 10 -12.74 -4.06 -3.56
N GLU A 11 -13.43 -3.52 -4.56
CA GLU A 11 -13.99 -4.25 -5.69
C GLU A 11 -13.34 -3.78 -6.98
N THR A 12 -13.53 -4.51 -8.08
CA THR A 12 -12.87 -4.24 -9.38
C THR A 12 -13.15 -2.85 -9.96
N GLN A 13 -14.22 -2.20 -9.49
CA GLN A 13 -14.66 -0.87 -9.91
C GLN A 13 -14.04 0.24 -9.07
N HIS A 14 -13.48 -0.11 -7.90
CA HIS A 14 -12.93 0.85 -6.96
C HIS A 14 -11.47 1.17 -7.26
N TYR A 15 -11.07 2.36 -6.81
CA TYR A 15 -9.68 2.79 -6.74
C TYR A 15 -9.28 2.94 -5.28
N ILE A 16 -8.05 2.57 -4.97
CA ILE A 16 -7.44 2.87 -3.67
C ILE A 16 -6.59 4.12 -3.85
N LYS A 17 -7.09 5.24 -3.32
CA LYS A 17 -6.38 6.50 -3.31
C LYS A 17 -5.50 6.59 -2.07
N VAL A 18 -4.23 6.90 -2.28
CA VAL A 18 -3.24 7.12 -1.22
C VAL A 18 -2.66 8.51 -1.37
N GLU A 19 -2.67 9.29 -0.29
CA GLU A 19 -2.09 10.62 -0.19
C GLU A 19 -1.13 10.65 1.00
N LEU A 20 0.11 11.08 0.77
CA LEU A 20 1.20 11.10 1.74
C LEU A 20 1.69 12.54 1.97
N ASN A 21 2.21 12.82 3.15
CA ASN A 21 2.88 14.10 3.43
C ASN A 21 4.36 14.15 3.00
N ALA A 22 4.94 13.01 2.61
CA ALA A 22 6.32 12.90 2.13
C ALA A 22 6.42 11.74 1.11
N ARG A 23 7.49 11.73 0.31
CA ARG A 23 7.72 10.67 -0.68
C ARG A 23 8.05 9.34 -0.01
N ALA A 24 7.37 8.28 -0.41
CA ALA A 24 7.55 6.95 0.13
C ALA A 24 7.32 5.87 -0.94
N THR A 25 7.63 4.62 -0.60
CA THR A 25 7.26 3.46 -1.42
C THR A 25 5.90 2.95 -0.97
N ILE A 26 4.99 2.77 -1.92
CA ILE A 26 3.62 2.30 -1.71
C ILE A 26 3.48 0.95 -2.40
N LYS A 27 3.06 -0.07 -1.64
CA LYS A 27 2.80 -1.42 -2.15
C LYS A 27 1.35 -1.80 -1.91
N LEU A 28 0.74 -2.41 -2.92
CA LEU A 28 -0.58 -3.02 -2.83
C LEU A 28 -0.44 -4.54 -2.86
N LEU A 29 -0.86 -5.17 -1.77
CA LEU A 29 -0.76 -6.62 -1.58
C LEU A 29 -2.15 -7.21 -1.34
N ASP A 30 -2.39 -8.42 -1.84
CA ASP A 30 -3.48 -9.25 -1.33
C ASP A 30 -3.14 -9.80 0.07
N THR A 31 -4.08 -10.51 0.67
CA THR A 31 -3.93 -11.05 2.03
C THR A 31 -2.78 -12.07 2.14
N LEU A 32 -2.61 -12.96 1.15
CA LEU A 32 -1.57 -13.98 1.16
C LEU A 32 -0.17 -13.35 1.05
N ASN A 33 -0.03 -12.40 0.12
CA ASN A 33 1.21 -11.70 -0.13
C ASN A 33 1.57 -10.73 1.02
N TYR A 34 0.58 -10.15 1.70
CA TYR A 34 0.82 -9.39 2.92
C TYR A 34 1.41 -10.25 4.04
N PHE A 35 0.89 -11.46 4.27
CA PHE A 35 1.47 -12.35 5.28
C PHE A 35 2.89 -12.81 4.93
N LYS A 36 3.16 -13.05 3.64
CA LYS A 36 4.51 -13.34 3.15
C LYS A 36 5.44 -12.14 3.39
N TYR A 37 5.02 -10.93 3.03
CA TYR A 37 5.74 -9.67 3.29
C TYR A 37 6.09 -9.52 4.77
N GLN A 38 5.08 -9.66 5.66
CA GLN A 38 5.26 -9.52 7.10
C GLN A 38 6.24 -10.56 7.67
N SER A 39 6.27 -11.76 7.09
CA SER A 39 7.15 -12.86 7.50
C SER A 39 8.54 -12.80 6.86
N GLY A 40 8.85 -11.77 6.05
CA GLY A 40 10.10 -11.67 5.29
C GLY A 40 10.27 -12.76 4.22
N LYS A 41 9.18 -13.42 3.82
CA LYS A 41 9.18 -14.45 2.77
C LYS A 41 9.05 -13.80 1.39
N PRO A 42 9.45 -14.48 0.31
CA PRO A 42 9.18 -14.03 -1.04
C PRO A 42 7.68 -13.78 -1.24
N TYR A 43 7.33 -12.60 -1.74
CA TYR A 43 5.96 -12.15 -2.00
C TYR A 43 5.89 -11.45 -3.36
N GLU A 44 4.70 -11.36 -3.90
CA GLU A 44 4.43 -10.61 -5.13
C GLU A 44 3.48 -9.47 -4.82
N ALA A 45 3.91 -8.25 -5.12
CA ALA A 45 3.04 -7.09 -5.04
C ALA A 45 2.16 -7.02 -6.29
N THR A 46 0.86 -6.80 -6.09
CA THR A 46 -0.06 -6.51 -7.20
C THR A 46 0.32 -5.20 -7.88
N SER A 47 0.76 -4.23 -7.10
CA SER A 47 1.35 -3.00 -7.63
C SER A 47 2.35 -2.43 -6.61
N GLU A 48 3.43 -1.85 -7.12
CA GLU A 48 4.43 -1.16 -6.33
C GLU A 48 4.76 0.17 -7.00
N TYR A 49 4.78 1.25 -6.21
CA TYR A 49 5.11 2.58 -6.67
C TYR A 49 6.14 3.20 -5.74
N GLN A 50 7.28 3.57 -6.28
CA GLN A 50 8.38 4.15 -5.53
C GLN A 50 8.36 5.68 -5.61
N ASN A 51 8.79 6.34 -4.53
CA ASN A 51 8.98 7.79 -4.48
C ASN A 51 7.71 8.61 -4.78
N MET A 52 6.54 8.12 -4.35
CA MET A 52 5.24 8.75 -4.60
C MET A 52 4.78 9.61 -3.42
N ILE A 53 4.02 10.66 -3.73
CA ILE A 53 3.27 11.48 -2.74
C ILE A 53 1.77 11.20 -2.84
N THR A 54 1.28 10.91 -4.04
CA THR A 54 -0.13 10.58 -4.29
C THR A 54 -0.22 9.53 -5.38
N ILE A 55 -1.11 8.55 -5.22
CA ILE A 55 -1.37 7.53 -6.23
C ILE A 55 -2.81 7.02 -6.12
N ASP A 56 -3.41 6.75 -7.28
CA ASP A 56 -4.68 6.05 -7.38
C ASP A 56 -4.41 4.65 -7.95
N MET A 57 -4.58 3.62 -7.12
CA MET A 57 -4.29 2.24 -7.50
C MET A 57 -5.58 1.54 -7.90
N LYS A 58 -5.62 1.02 -9.13
CA LYS A 58 -6.76 0.23 -9.60
C LYS A 58 -6.76 -1.14 -8.93
N VAL A 59 -7.92 -1.53 -8.40
CA VAL A 59 -8.09 -2.85 -7.79
C VAL A 59 -8.43 -3.88 -8.89
N PRO A 60 -7.63 -4.95 -9.06
CA PRO A 60 -7.85 -5.90 -10.16
C PRO A 60 -9.04 -6.83 -9.94
N PHE A 61 -9.40 -7.11 -8.69
CA PHE A 61 -10.53 -7.97 -8.35
C PHE A 61 -11.03 -7.70 -6.92
N LYS A 62 -12.27 -8.11 -6.66
CA LYS A 62 -12.89 -8.02 -5.33
C LYS A 62 -12.12 -8.85 -4.30
N SER A 63 -11.51 -8.18 -3.33
CA SER A 63 -10.72 -8.83 -2.28
C SER A 63 -10.51 -7.91 -1.07
N THR A 64 -9.84 -8.46 -0.06
CA THR A 64 -9.21 -7.68 1.00
C THR A 64 -7.79 -7.33 0.58
N TRP A 65 -7.54 -6.03 0.53
CA TRP A 65 -6.28 -5.44 0.11
C TRP A 65 -5.53 -4.84 1.28
N HIS A 66 -4.22 -4.92 1.20
CA HIS A 66 -3.28 -4.43 2.19
C HIS A 66 -2.37 -3.40 1.51
N VAL A 67 -2.54 -2.14 1.90
CA VAL A 67 -1.65 -1.06 1.48
C VAL A 67 -0.54 -0.96 2.50
N VAL A 68 0.70 -1.11 2.03
CA VAL A 68 1.91 -0.99 2.82
C VAL A 68 2.67 0.24 2.33
N ILE A 69 3.06 1.12 3.26
CA ILE A 69 3.81 2.33 2.94
C ILE A 69 5.12 2.29 3.72
N GLU A 70 6.23 2.21 3.01
CA GLU A 70 7.58 2.09 3.56
C GLU A 70 8.26 3.45 3.58
N HIS A 71 8.78 3.83 4.76
CA HIS A 71 9.34 5.17 5.03
C HIS A 71 10.58 5.54 4.20
N GLY A 72 11.20 4.60 3.47
CA GLY A 72 12.45 4.84 2.75
C GLY A 72 13.49 5.54 3.64
N ASP A 73 14.15 6.56 3.11
CA ASP A 73 15.16 7.36 3.81
C ASP A 73 14.58 8.56 4.58
N TYR A 74 13.25 8.71 4.61
CA TYR A 74 12.61 9.85 5.26
C TYR A 74 12.70 9.74 6.79
N ARG A 75 13.34 10.72 7.43
CA ARG A 75 13.59 10.74 8.87
C ARG A 75 12.47 11.38 9.71
N GLY A 76 11.42 11.91 9.07
CA GLY A 76 10.28 12.53 9.74
C GLY A 76 9.13 11.55 10.01
N ILE A 77 8.02 12.08 10.54
CA ILE A 77 6.78 11.32 10.72
C ILE A 77 6.03 11.28 9.39
N LEU A 78 5.94 10.11 8.78
CA LEU A 78 5.09 9.90 7.62
C LEU A 78 3.63 9.81 8.07
N LYS A 79 2.77 10.55 7.37
CA LYS A 79 1.33 10.52 7.51
C LYS A 79 0.73 10.13 6.18
N ALA A 80 -0.26 9.26 6.22
CA ALA A 80 -0.97 8.80 5.04
C ALA A 80 -2.47 8.93 5.25
N ASN A 81 -3.16 9.38 4.21
CA ASN A 81 -4.60 9.26 4.05
C ASN A 81 -4.86 8.22 2.96
N VAL A 82 -5.59 7.17 3.32
CA VAL A 82 -5.88 6.07 2.40
C VAL A 82 -7.38 5.83 2.39
N LYS A 83 -7.98 5.83 1.21
CA LYS A 83 -9.42 5.66 1.03
C LYS A 83 -9.74 4.86 -0.23
N VAL A 84 -10.84 4.15 -0.17
CA VAL A 84 -11.46 3.50 -1.32
C VAL A 84 -12.40 4.51 -1.97
N VAL A 85 -12.26 4.71 -3.28
CA VAL A 85 -13.05 5.63 -4.12
C VAL A 85 -13.78 4.83 -5.18
#